data_AF-C3XAC4-F1
#
_entry.id   AF-C3XAC4-F1
#
_cell.length_a   1.000
_cell.length_b   1.000
_cell.length_c   1.000
_cell.angle_alpha   90.00
_cell.angle_beta   90.00
_cell.angle_gamma   90.00
#
_symmetry.space_group_name_H-M   'P 1'
#
loop_
_entity.id
_entity.type
_entity.pdbx_description
1 polymer ?
#
loop_
_entity_poly.entity_id
_entity_poly.type
_entity_poly.pdbx_seq_one_letter_code
_entity_poly.pdbx_strand_id
1 'polypeptide(L)'
;MLSNTYIRIVCANENNRIRKLLERLCGEKDKTAVMDEAATLYSLVEKIEQERRTRRFDKFILPFIKADDPGTGILEKMEELRKDISVCVVLLQSVLKEAIDNGTIDRQVFAPEIQRYCDLNNKLLDYEESRLGVSGRGGVAEDDWFALAESFIKEDKELFNDKYLNEKEVLDIIPESPVWRSADAKTEYRV
;
A
#
# COMPACT_ATOMS: atom_id res chain seq x y z
N MET A 1 13.33 8.23 -18.29
CA MET A 1 13.58 6.96 -17.55
C MET A 1 13.70 7.14 -16.04
N LEU A 2 14.44 8.14 -15.53
CA LEU A 2 14.61 8.37 -14.07
C LEU A 2 13.30 8.68 -13.32
N SER A 3 12.38 9.43 -13.92
CA SER A 3 11.08 9.80 -13.34
C SER A 3 10.19 8.59 -13.02
N ASN A 4 10.20 7.57 -13.88
CA ASN A 4 9.45 6.33 -13.67
C ASN A 4 10.06 5.53 -12.50
N THR A 5 11.39 5.39 -12.45
CA THR A 5 12.08 4.73 -11.34
C THR A 5 11.79 5.40 -10.00
N TYR A 6 11.81 6.74 -9.96
CA TYR A 6 11.46 7.51 -8.75
C TYR A 6 10.05 7.20 -8.25
N ILE A 7 9.04 7.32 -9.11
CA ILE A 7 7.63 7.05 -8.77
C ILE A 7 7.48 5.63 -8.24
N ARG A 8 8.11 4.66 -8.91
CA ARG A 8 8.08 3.26 -8.49
C ARG A 8 8.65 3.08 -7.08
N ILE A 9 9.83 3.63 -6.79
CA ILE A 9 10.46 3.54 -5.46
C ILE A 9 9.54 4.15 -4.40
N VAL A 10 8.99 5.34 -4.66
CA VAL A 10 8.09 6.01 -3.71
C VAL A 10 6.85 5.17 -3.40
N CYS A 11 6.17 4.65 -4.43
CA CYS A 11 4.99 3.80 -4.23
C CYS A 11 5.34 2.48 -3.51
N ALA A 12 6.50 1.89 -3.82
CA ALA A 12 6.95 0.68 -3.14
C ALA A 12 7.25 0.93 -1.66
N ASN A 13 7.79 2.10 -1.32
CA ASN A 13 8.03 2.50 0.07
C ASN A 13 6.72 2.79 0.83
N GLU A 14 5.72 3.37 0.19
CA GLU A 14 4.36 3.49 0.74
C GLU A 14 3.74 2.11 1.00
N ASN A 15 3.86 1.18 0.05
CA ASN A 15 3.33 -0.17 0.20
C ASN A 15 4.06 -0.94 1.32
N ASN A 16 5.38 -0.83 1.42
CA ASN A 16 6.16 -1.47 2.49
C ASN A 16 5.78 -0.95 3.88
N ARG A 17 5.49 0.35 4.02
CA ARG A 17 4.98 0.90 5.29
C ARG A 17 3.67 0.23 5.69
N ILE A 18 2.74 0.06 4.75
CA ILE A 18 1.48 -0.63 5.00
C ILE A 18 1.72 -2.10 5.33
N ARG A 19 2.59 -2.81 4.59
CA ARG A 19 2.93 -4.22 4.89
C ARG A 19 3.47 -4.40 6.30
N LYS A 20 4.37 -3.53 6.77
CA LYS A 20 4.88 -3.57 8.15
C LYS A 20 3.77 -3.40 9.18
N LEU A 21 2.79 -2.54 8.91
CA LEU A 21 1.63 -2.38 9.79
C LEU A 21 0.70 -3.62 9.75
N LEU A 22 0.49 -4.22 8.58
CA LEU A 22 -0.28 -5.45 8.40
C LEU A 22 0.39 -6.64 9.08
N GLU A 23 1.71 -6.77 8.98
CA GLU A 23 2.51 -7.79 9.67
C GLU A 23 2.38 -7.66 11.18
N ARG A 24 2.47 -6.42 11.68
CA ARG A 24 2.22 -6.13 13.10
C ARG A 24 0.81 -6.55 13.50
N LEU A 25 -0.22 -6.17 12.74
CA LEU A 25 -1.61 -6.52 13.02
C LEU A 25 -1.82 -8.05 12.98
N CYS A 26 -1.24 -8.73 11.99
CA CYS A 26 -1.31 -10.18 11.85
C CYS A 26 -0.62 -10.90 13.01
N GLY A 27 0.48 -10.36 13.53
CA GLY A 27 1.18 -10.88 14.71
C GLY A 27 0.38 -10.78 16.02
N GLU A 28 -0.63 -9.90 16.07
CA GLU A 28 -1.51 -9.79 17.25
C GLU A 28 -2.65 -10.82 17.25
N LYS A 29 -3.00 -11.42 16.10
CA LYS A 29 -4.16 -12.34 15.99
C LYS A 29 -4.06 -13.56 16.90
N ASP A 30 -2.83 -13.95 17.25
CA ASP A 30 -2.54 -15.15 18.02
C ASP A 30 -2.30 -14.91 19.52
N LYS A 31 -2.26 -13.65 19.94
CA LYS A 31 -2.08 -13.26 21.33
C LYS A 31 -3.41 -13.34 22.10
N THR A 32 -3.32 -13.54 23.41
CA THR A 32 -4.49 -13.59 24.30
C THR A 32 -5.08 -12.20 24.45
N ALA A 33 -6.21 -11.96 23.79
CA ALA A 33 -6.85 -10.65 23.77
C ALA A 33 -7.36 -10.19 25.14
N VAL A 34 -6.81 -9.08 25.64
CA VAL A 34 -7.29 -8.32 26.81
C VAL A 34 -7.90 -7.00 26.32
N MET A 35 -8.75 -6.35 27.12
CA MET A 35 -9.44 -5.09 26.75
C MET A 35 -8.50 -4.01 26.17
N ASP A 36 -7.31 -3.81 26.77
CA ASP A 36 -6.30 -2.84 26.28
C ASP A 36 -5.76 -3.20 24.88
N GLU A 37 -5.81 -4.48 24.51
CA GLU A 37 -5.38 -4.95 23.21
C GLU A 37 -6.42 -4.60 22.14
N ALA A 38 -7.73 -4.63 22.44
CA ALA A 38 -8.78 -4.26 21.48
C ALA A 38 -8.70 -2.79 21.04
N ALA A 39 -8.46 -1.86 21.97
CA ALA A 39 -8.25 -0.45 21.66
C ALA A 39 -6.98 -0.22 20.81
N THR A 40 -5.91 -0.97 21.12
CA THR A 40 -4.64 -0.92 20.38
C THR A 40 -4.82 -1.44 18.95
N LEU A 41 -5.55 -2.55 18.79
CA LEU A 41 -5.88 -3.16 17.50
C LEU A 41 -6.76 -2.23 16.66
N TYR A 42 -7.77 -1.63 17.28
CA TYR A 42 -8.64 -0.65 16.61
C TYR A 42 -7.84 0.53 16.06
N SER A 43 -6.96 1.11 16.89
CA SER A 43 -6.06 2.21 16.50
C SER A 43 -5.09 1.80 15.39
N LEU A 44 -4.63 0.54 15.39
CA LEU A 44 -3.73 0.02 14.36
C LEU A 44 -4.45 -0.12 13.01
N VAL A 45 -5.69 -0.62 13.01
CA VAL A 45 -6.54 -0.70 11.80
C VAL A 45 -6.82 0.70 11.25
N GLU A 46 -7.17 1.66 12.10
CA GLU A 46 -7.36 3.06 11.68
C GLU A 46 -6.10 3.66 11.06
N LYS A 47 -4.92 3.38 11.64
CA LYS A 47 -3.64 3.83 11.09
C LYS A 47 -3.36 3.23 9.71
N ILE A 48 -3.64 1.94 9.51
CA ILE A 48 -3.47 1.28 8.21
C ILE A 48 -4.40 1.94 7.18
N GLU A 49 -5.67 2.16 7.53
CA GLU A 49 -6.62 2.81 6.64
C GLU A 49 -6.27 4.26 6.34
N GLN A 50 -5.71 4.98 7.30
CA GLN A 50 -5.19 6.32 7.09
C GLN A 50 -4.05 6.32 6.06
N GLU A 51 -3.03 5.49 6.26
CA GLU A 51 -1.90 5.35 5.32
C GLU A 51 -2.40 5.01 3.92
N ARG A 52 -3.35 4.07 3.80
CA ARG A 52 -3.95 3.69 2.51
C ARG A 52 -4.67 4.84 1.82
N ARG A 53 -5.51 5.59 2.53
CA ARG A 53 -6.31 6.69 1.97
C ARG A 53 -5.45 7.87 1.51
N THR A 54 -4.29 8.06 2.13
CA THR A 54 -3.38 9.18 1.81
C THR A 54 -2.33 8.83 0.76
N ARG A 55 -2.34 7.61 0.20
CA ARG A 55 -1.30 7.21 -0.75
C ARG A 55 -1.34 8.02 -2.03
N ARG A 56 -0.14 8.31 -2.51
CA ARG A 56 0.07 8.95 -3.81
C ARG A 56 -0.28 8.04 -4.96
N PHE A 57 -0.16 6.72 -4.77
CA PHE A 57 -0.65 5.74 -5.74
C PHE A 57 -2.12 5.99 -6.10
N ASP A 58 -2.99 6.12 -5.09
CA ASP A 58 -4.42 6.28 -5.28
C ASP A 58 -4.77 7.64 -5.90
N LYS A 59 -4.04 8.70 -5.50
CA LYS A 59 -4.25 10.06 -5.97
C LYS A 59 -3.76 10.29 -7.41
N PHE A 60 -2.60 9.77 -7.75
CA PHE A 60 -1.89 10.13 -8.97
C PHE A 60 -1.71 8.98 -9.95
N ILE A 61 -1.53 7.74 -9.49
CA ILE A 61 -1.23 6.62 -10.39
C ILE A 61 -2.50 5.89 -10.83
N LEU A 62 -3.42 5.65 -9.91
CA LEU A 62 -4.67 4.96 -10.20
C LEU A 62 -5.49 5.62 -11.32
N PRO A 63 -5.64 6.97 -11.39
CA PRO A 63 -6.34 7.61 -12.50
C PRO A 63 -5.67 7.34 -13.86
N PHE A 64 -4.33 7.29 -13.90
CA PHE A 64 -3.58 6.99 -15.14
C PHE A 64 -3.77 5.54 -15.56
N ILE A 65 -3.71 4.61 -14.60
CA ILE A 65 -4.00 3.19 -14.87
C ILE A 65 -5.44 3.01 -15.40
N LYS A 66 -6.41 3.77 -14.89
CA LYS A 66 -7.81 3.75 -15.36
C LYS A 66 -7.96 4.27 -16.79
N ALA A 67 -7.24 5.34 -17.14
CA ALA A 67 -7.29 5.92 -18.47
C ALA A 67 -6.62 5.03 -19.54
N ASP A 68 -5.62 4.23 -19.13
CA ASP A 68 -4.82 3.36 -19.99
C ASP A 68 -5.26 1.87 -19.91
N ASP A 69 -6.41 1.54 -19.33
CA ASP A 69 -6.82 0.13 -19.15
C ASP A 69 -7.22 -0.51 -20.49
N PRO A 70 -6.48 -1.51 -21.00
CA PRO A 70 -6.79 -2.18 -22.26
C PRO A 70 -7.97 -3.17 -22.18
N GLY A 71 -8.80 -3.11 -21.13
CA GLY A 71 -9.82 -4.13 -20.85
C GLY A 71 -9.24 -5.41 -20.26
N THR A 72 -8.18 -5.30 -19.45
CA THR A 72 -7.46 -6.45 -18.89
C THR A 72 -8.17 -7.14 -17.70
N GLY A 73 -9.27 -6.56 -17.21
CA GLY A 73 -10.00 -7.03 -16.02
C GLY A 73 -9.24 -6.87 -14.71
N ILE A 74 -8.03 -6.31 -14.73
CA ILE A 74 -7.21 -6.09 -13.53
C ILE A 74 -7.80 -4.94 -12.70
N LEU A 75 -8.29 -3.88 -13.35
CA LEU A 75 -8.96 -2.79 -12.66
C LEU A 75 -10.19 -3.28 -11.89
N GLU A 76 -11.02 -4.12 -12.53
CA GLU A 76 -12.19 -4.75 -11.90
C GLU A 76 -11.79 -5.55 -10.66
N LYS A 77 -10.74 -6.39 -10.77
CA LYS A 77 -10.21 -7.15 -9.62
C LYS A 77 -9.70 -6.24 -8.50
N MET A 78 -9.03 -5.13 -8.83
CA MET A 78 -8.58 -4.16 -7.83
C MET A 78 -9.76 -3.48 -7.14
N GLU A 79 -10.82 -3.16 -7.89
CA GLU A 79 -12.04 -2.57 -7.33
C GLU A 79 -12.83 -3.55 -6.47
N GLU A 80 -12.92 -4.82 -6.86
CA GLU A 80 -13.46 -5.91 -6.05
C GLU A 80 -12.69 -6.07 -4.74
N LEU A 81 -11.35 -6.15 -4.80
CA LEU A 81 -10.51 -6.20 -3.60
C LEU A 81 -10.74 -4.99 -2.70
N ARG A 82 -10.86 -3.78 -3.25
CA ARG A 82 -11.13 -2.57 -2.45
C ARG A 82 -12.48 -2.64 -1.76
N LYS A 83 -13.52 -3.11 -2.44
CA LYS A 83 -14.85 -3.33 -1.84
C LYS A 83 -14.79 -4.36 -0.71
N ASP A 84 -14.13 -5.49 -0.95
CA ASP A 84 -13.96 -6.55 0.05
C ASP A 84 -13.19 -6.06 1.27
N ILE A 85 -12.14 -5.26 1.07
CA ILE A 85 -11.39 -4.63 2.17
C ILE A 85 -12.29 -3.67 2.94
N SER A 86 -13.07 -2.82 2.27
CA SER A 86 -14.00 -1.90 2.95
C SER A 86 -15.02 -2.63 3.82
N VAL A 87 -15.59 -3.74 3.33
CA VAL A 87 -16.51 -4.56 4.12
C VAL A 87 -15.78 -5.17 5.33
N CYS A 88 -14.59 -5.73 5.11
CA CYS A 88 -13.79 -6.34 6.17
C CYS A 88 -13.38 -5.33 7.26
N VAL A 89 -13.01 -4.10 6.88
CA VAL A 89 -12.71 -3.00 7.84
C VAL A 89 -13.91 -2.67 8.71
N VAL A 90 -15.10 -2.53 8.12
CA VAL A 90 -16.32 -2.20 8.87
C VAL A 90 -16.65 -3.29 9.89
N LEU A 91 -16.53 -4.56 9.49
CA LEU A 91 -16.74 -5.69 10.39
C LEU A 91 -15.69 -5.72 11.51
N LEU A 92 -14.41 -5.59 11.16
CA LEU A 92 -13.31 -5.62 12.11
C LEU A 92 -13.41 -4.49 13.14
N GLN A 93 -13.69 -3.27 12.69
CA GLN A 93 -13.88 -2.10 13.56
C GLN A 93 -15.10 -2.25 14.47
N SER A 94 -16.17 -2.87 13.98
CA SER A 94 -17.38 -3.13 14.76
C SER A 94 -17.14 -4.15 15.87
N VAL A 95 -16.48 -5.27 15.55
CA VAL A 95 -16.09 -6.31 16.53
C VAL A 95 -15.13 -5.74 17.58
N LEU A 96 -14.15 -4.95 17.15
CA LEU A 96 -13.19 -4.31 18.06
C LEU A 96 -13.87 -3.29 18.97
N LYS A 97 -14.83 -2.52 18.46
CA LYS A 97 -15.59 -1.56 19.26
C LYS A 97 -16.46 -2.25 20.30
N GLU A 98 -17.17 -3.30 19.91
CA GLU A 98 -17.95 -4.12 20.83
C GLU A 98 -17.07 -4.73 21.93
N ALA A 99 -15.87 -5.19 21.57
CA ALA A 99 -14.91 -5.70 22.54
C ALA A 99 -14.38 -4.65 23.52
N ILE A 100 -14.19 -3.40 23.07
CA ILE A 100 -13.81 -2.27 23.92
C ILE A 100 -14.94 -1.98 24.93
N ASP A 101 -16.20 -2.01 24.47
CA ASP A 101 -17.37 -1.70 25.31
C ASP A 101 -17.68 -2.83 26.31
N ASN A 102 -17.51 -4.10 25.92
CA ASN A 102 -17.88 -5.28 26.70
C ASN A 102 -16.70 -5.95 27.43
N GLY A 103 -15.47 -5.50 27.21
CA GLY A 103 -14.25 -5.97 27.90
C GLY A 103 -13.74 -7.35 27.47
N THR A 104 -14.34 -7.98 26.45
CA THR A 104 -13.93 -9.29 25.92
C THR A 104 -14.10 -9.34 24.40
N ILE A 105 -13.21 -10.07 23.71
CA ILE A 105 -13.30 -10.32 22.27
C ILE A 105 -13.27 -11.82 21.99
N ASP A 106 -14.20 -12.30 21.16
CA ASP A 106 -14.17 -13.69 20.72
C ASP A 106 -13.07 -13.88 19.67
N ARG A 107 -12.01 -14.59 20.07
CA ARG A 107 -10.88 -14.92 19.20
C ARG A 107 -11.31 -15.74 17.98
N GLN A 108 -12.33 -16.58 18.07
CA GLN A 108 -12.80 -17.40 16.95
C GLN A 108 -13.43 -16.56 15.84
N VAL A 109 -13.98 -15.40 16.20
CA VAL A 109 -14.54 -14.43 15.25
C VAL A 109 -13.48 -13.47 14.75
N PHE A 110 -12.62 -12.98 15.66
CA PHE A 110 -11.68 -11.91 15.35
C PHE A 110 -10.45 -12.33 14.55
N ALA A 111 -9.80 -13.44 14.91
CA ALA A 111 -8.55 -13.85 14.28
C ALA A 111 -8.69 -14.16 12.77
N PRO A 112 -9.76 -14.84 12.31
CA PRO A 112 -10.01 -15.02 10.88
C PRO A 112 -10.23 -13.70 10.13
N GLU A 113 -10.90 -12.73 10.74
CA GLU A 113 -11.15 -11.43 10.12
C GLU A 113 -9.88 -10.58 10.00
N ILE A 114 -8.98 -10.59 11.01
CA ILE A 114 -7.63 -10.01 10.85
C ILE A 114 -6.91 -10.66 9.67
N GLN A 115 -6.92 -12.00 9.62
CA GLN A 115 -6.19 -12.72 8.57
C GLN A 115 -6.72 -12.34 7.20
N ARG A 116 -8.04 -12.32 7.04
CA ARG A 116 -8.72 -11.91 5.81
C ARG A 116 -8.36 -10.48 5.42
N TYR A 117 -8.42 -9.54 6.37
CA TYR A 117 -8.05 -8.14 6.14
C TYR A 117 -6.60 -8.01 5.65
N CYS A 118 -5.66 -8.70 6.31
CA CYS A 118 -4.25 -8.71 5.94
C CYS A 118 -4.03 -9.31 4.55
N ASP A 119 -4.68 -10.43 4.23
CA ASP A 119 -4.52 -11.11 2.94
C ASP A 119 -5.08 -10.28 1.78
N LEU A 120 -6.25 -9.67 1.96
CA LEU A 120 -6.87 -8.81 0.94
C LEU A 120 -5.99 -7.58 0.65
N ASN A 121 -5.46 -6.94 1.70
CA ASN A 121 -4.57 -5.81 1.52
C ASN A 121 -3.27 -6.21 0.84
N ASN A 122 -2.61 -7.28 1.28
CA ASN A 122 -1.38 -7.75 0.63
C ASN A 122 -1.59 -8.05 -0.86
N LYS A 123 -2.70 -8.71 -1.21
CA LYS A 123 -3.08 -8.95 -2.62
C LYS A 123 -3.25 -7.64 -3.39
N LEU A 124 -3.92 -6.64 -2.82
CA LEU A 124 -4.08 -5.34 -3.46
C LEU A 124 -2.73 -4.65 -3.70
N LEU A 125 -1.84 -4.64 -2.69
CA LEU A 125 -0.49 -4.06 -2.80
C LEU A 125 0.34 -4.76 -3.89
N ASP A 126 0.25 -6.10 -3.98
CA ASP A 126 0.92 -6.88 -5.02
C ASP A 126 0.42 -6.50 -6.43
N TYR A 127 -0.90 -6.32 -6.59
CA TYR A 127 -1.49 -5.86 -7.86
C TYR A 127 -0.98 -4.46 -8.24
N GLU A 128 -0.94 -3.53 -7.30
CA GLU A 128 -0.47 -2.17 -7.53
C GLU A 128 1.00 -2.13 -7.96
N GLU A 129 1.87 -2.89 -7.27
CA GLU A 129 3.29 -3.02 -7.63
C GLU A 129 3.47 -3.68 -9.01
N SER A 130 2.70 -4.71 -9.32
CA SER A 130 2.78 -5.39 -10.62
C SER A 130 2.46 -4.44 -11.78
N ARG A 131 1.48 -3.54 -11.60
CA ARG A 131 1.09 -2.56 -12.64
C ARG A 131 2.13 -1.47 -12.81
N LEU A 132 2.72 -1.00 -11.72
CA LEU A 132 3.87 -0.08 -11.78
C LEU A 132 5.04 -0.69 -12.57
N GLY A 133 5.28 -2.00 -12.45
CA GLY A 133 6.32 -2.71 -13.20
C GLY A 133 6.06 -2.80 -14.72
N VAL A 134 4.79 -2.93 -15.13
CA VAL A 134 4.39 -3.13 -16.54
C VAL A 134 4.20 -1.83 -17.32
N SER A 135 3.78 -0.75 -16.66
CA SER A 135 3.46 0.55 -17.29
C SER A 135 4.67 1.32 -17.87
N GLY A 136 5.89 0.77 -17.74
CA GLY A 136 7.07 1.25 -18.46
C GLY A 136 7.27 0.65 -19.86
N ARG A 137 6.41 -0.28 -20.30
CA ARG A 137 6.55 -0.99 -21.60
C ARG A 137 5.44 -0.72 -22.61
N GLY A 138 4.34 -0.08 -22.22
CA GLY A 138 3.21 0.19 -23.11
C GLY A 138 2.86 1.67 -23.11
N GLY A 139 2.97 2.30 -24.28
CA GLY A 139 2.18 3.47 -24.71
C GLY A 139 2.32 4.83 -23.99
N VAL A 140 2.67 4.88 -22.72
CA VAL A 140 2.69 6.14 -21.96
C VAL A 140 3.87 7.00 -22.38
N ALA A 141 3.58 8.23 -22.81
CA ALA A 141 4.61 9.18 -23.22
C ALA A 141 5.51 9.51 -22.01
N GLU A 142 6.81 9.70 -22.26
CA GLU A 142 7.77 10.02 -21.21
C GLU A 142 7.40 11.32 -20.46
N ASP A 143 6.74 12.24 -21.15
CA ASP A 143 6.25 13.52 -20.60
C ASP A 143 5.19 13.34 -19.51
N ASP A 144 4.31 12.33 -19.63
CA ASP A 144 3.28 12.04 -18.62
C ASP A 144 3.91 11.49 -17.34
N TRP A 145 4.93 10.64 -17.48
CA TRP A 145 5.72 10.14 -16.35
C TRP A 145 6.52 11.25 -15.67
N PHE A 146 6.99 12.22 -16.43
CA PHE A 146 7.70 13.38 -15.91
C PHE A 146 6.78 14.27 -15.08
N ALA A 147 5.59 14.62 -15.60
CA ALA A 147 4.59 15.41 -14.88
C ALA A 147 4.11 14.74 -13.58
N LEU A 148 3.97 13.41 -13.59
CA LEU A 148 3.70 12.63 -12.38
C LEU A 148 4.82 12.73 -11.35
N ALA A 149 6.08 12.63 -11.78
CA ALA A 149 7.21 12.72 -10.87
C ALA A 149 7.34 14.13 -10.27
N GLU A 150 7.09 15.19 -11.05
CA GLU A 150 7.03 16.57 -10.53
C GLU A 150 5.97 16.72 -9.43
N SER A 151 4.80 16.08 -9.61
CA SER A 151 3.73 16.09 -8.61
C SER A 151 4.15 15.40 -7.32
N PHE A 152 4.85 14.26 -7.41
CA PHE A 152 5.38 13.55 -6.25
C PHE A 152 6.45 14.39 -5.53
N ILE A 153 7.41 14.94 -6.28
CA ILE A 153 8.49 15.78 -5.75
C ILE A 153 7.94 17.03 -5.06
N LYS A 154 6.88 17.64 -5.62
CA LYS A 154 6.22 18.79 -5.00
C LYS A 154 5.64 18.44 -3.64
N GLU A 155 4.93 17.33 -3.52
CA GLU A 155 4.42 16.87 -2.22
C GLU A 155 5.53 16.52 -1.25
N ASP A 156 6.65 15.93 -1.73
CA ASP A 156 7.81 15.69 -0.87
C ASP A 156 8.41 17.01 -0.37
N LYS A 157 8.54 18.04 -1.22
CA LYS A 157 9.02 19.37 -0.78
C LYS A 157 8.13 20.00 0.29
N GLU A 158 6.81 19.87 0.14
CA GLU A 158 5.83 20.34 1.11
C GLU A 158 5.91 19.55 2.43
N LEU A 159 6.18 18.23 2.38
CA LEU A 159 6.36 17.38 3.56
C LEU A 159 7.69 17.64 4.29
N PHE A 160 8.74 18.01 3.57
CA PHE A 160 10.10 18.16 4.11
C PHE A 160 10.54 19.62 4.36
N ASN A 161 9.63 20.60 4.32
CA ASN A 161 9.94 22.03 4.52
C ASN A 161 11.18 22.48 3.71
N ASP A 162 11.16 22.26 2.39
CA ASP A 162 12.25 22.62 1.45
C ASP A 162 13.61 21.92 1.69
N LYS A 163 13.68 20.88 2.52
CA LYS A 163 14.85 19.99 2.55
C LYS A 163 14.73 18.96 1.43
N TYR A 164 15.64 19.02 0.47
CA TYR A 164 15.82 17.92 -0.48
C TYR A 164 16.25 16.68 0.31
N LEU A 165 15.46 15.60 0.24
CA LEU A 165 15.96 14.26 0.54
C LEU A 165 17.15 14.03 -0.40
N ASN A 166 18.32 13.73 0.16
CA ASN A 166 19.47 13.47 -0.67
C ASN A 166 19.22 12.17 -1.46
N GLU A 167 19.68 12.08 -2.71
CA GLU A 167 19.45 10.91 -3.60
C GLU A 167 19.84 9.58 -2.91
N LYS A 168 20.85 9.66 -2.04
CA LYS A 168 21.32 8.56 -1.18
C LYS A 168 20.29 8.10 -0.13
N GLU A 169 19.53 9.02 0.46
CA GLU A 169 18.50 8.72 1.47
C GLU A 169 17.25 8.11 0.84
N VAL A 170 16.99 8.40 -0.45
CA VAL A 170 15.89 7.79 -1.22
C VAL A 170 16.29 6.40 -1.74
N LEU A 171 17.55 6.24 -2.19
CA LEU A 171 18.09 4.98 -2.72
C LEU A 171 18.46 3.95 -1.65
N ASP A 172 18.80 4.37 -0.43
CA ASP A 172 19.04 3.45 0.71
C ASP A 172 17.73 2.79 1.21
N ILE A 173 16.56 3.25 0.74
CA ILE A 173 15.28 2.58 0.94
C ILE A 173 15.04 1.65 -0.25
N ILE A 174 15.88 0.61 -0.39
CA ILE A 174 15.61 -0.46 -1.35
C ILE A 174 14.31 -1.15 -0.91
N PRO A 175 13.26 -1.19 -1.75
CA PRO A 175 12.04 -1.88 -1.37
C PRO A 175 12.32 -3.36 -1.13
N GLU A 176 11.97 -3.88 0.04
CA GLU A 176 12.16 -5.30 0.37
C GLU A 176 11.21 -6.24 -0.40
N SER A 177 10.33 -5.68 -1.23
CA SER A 177 9.34 -6.44 -2.00
C SER A 177 10.00 -7.46 -2.95
N PRO A 178 9.56 -8.73 -2.95
CA PRO A 178 10.07 -9.75 -3.85
C PRO A 178 9.76 -9.47 -5.33
N VAL A 179 8.71 -8.70 -5.62
CA VAL A 179 8.37 -8.26 -6.98
C VAL A 179 9.48 -7.38 -7.56
N TRP A 180 10.07 -6.52 -6.72
CA TRP A 180 11.17 -5.64 -7.08
C TRP A 180 12.47 -6.38 -7.37
N ARG A 181 12.85 -7.33 -6.52
CA ARG A 181 14.07 -8.14 -6.72
C ARG A 181 14.06 -8.91 -8.05
N SER A 182 12.87 -9.26 -8.54
CA SER A 182 12.70 -9.94 -9.84
C SER A 182 12.78 -9.01 -11.05
N ALA A 183 12.53 -7.71 -10.88
CA ALA A 183 12.58 -6.70 -11.94
C ALA A 183 14.02 -6.21 -12.18
N ASP A 184 14.81 -5.99 -11.13
CA ASP A 184 16.22 -5.54 -11.24
C ASP A 184 17.11 -6.57 -11.94
N ALA A 185 16.86 -7.87 -11.71
CA ALA A 185 17.64 -8.95 -12.34
C ALA A 185 17.55 -8.99 -13.88
N LYS A 186 16.63 -8.24 -14.49
CA LYS A 186 16.45 -8.18 -15.95
C LYS A 186 16.94 -6.87 -16.59
N THR A 187 17.47 -5.94 -15.81
CA THR A 187 17.93 -4.64 -16.32
C THR A 187 19.47 -4.63 -16.28
N GLU A 188 20.10 -5.22 -17.29
CA GLU A 188 21.54 -4.99 -17.54
C GLU A 188 21.76 -3.50 -17.81
N TYR A 189 22.33 -2.79 -16.85
CA TYR A 189 22.82 -1.43 -17.03
C TYR A 189 24.02 -1.48 -17.98
N ARG A 190 23.82 -1.14 -19.26
CA ARG A 190 24.93 -0.71 -20.12
C ARG A 190 25.19 0.77 -19.83
N VAL A 191 26.32 1.01 -19.18
CA VAL A 191 26.95 2.33 -18.99
C VAL A 191 27.34 2.92 -20.34
#